data_AF-A0AAU7EF97-F1
#
_entry.id   AF-A0AAU7EF97-F1
#
_cell.length_a   1.000
_cell.length_b   1.000
_cell.length_c   1.000
_cell.angle_alpha   90.00
_cell.angle_beta   90.00
_cell.angle_gamma   90.00
#
_symmetry.space_group_name_H-M   'P 1'
#
loop_
_entity.id
_entity.type
_entity.pdbx_description
1 polymer ?
#
loop_
_entity_poly.entity_id
_entity_poly.type
_entity_poly.pdbx_seq_one_letter_code
_entity_poly.pdbx_strand_id
1 'polypeptide(L)'
;MTENEIKILSFIIPGLVAIIGNYIFYLLIKNRVDKQIENYKISYSGVFKEKIEIHKNLLKMIFNLKRDVQQYQYFDNDESFNKIRTDFNNYIEYYLVNQPFIKEEIIKELKQMTSELQECFEAFSLYKVSQNNPGLSKEAYNENTKKYIDAGNKIKRNEPFKYIEEKILKEMKADLKIEK
;
A
#
# COMPACT_ATOMS: atom_id res chain seq x y z
N MET A 1 -38.65 -12.68 -66.57
CA MET A 1 -37.81 -13.57 -65.76
C MET A 1 -38.29 -14.99 -65.97
N THR A 2 -37.38 -15.89 -66.32
CA THR A 2 -37.69 -17.33 -66.45
C THR A 2 -37.87 -17.95 -65.05
N GLU A 3 -38.66 -19.02 -64.93
CA GLU A 3 -38.89 -19.72 -63.64
C GLU A 3 -37.58 -20.11 -62.92
N ASN A 4 -36.54 -20.43 -63.69
CA ASN A 4 -35.22 -20.76 -63.15
C ASN A 4 -34.51 -19.55 -62.54
N GLU A 5 -34.65 -18.35 -63.11
CA GLU A 5 -34.09 -17.11 -62.53
C GLU A 5 -34.75 -16.78 -61.19
N ILE A 6 -36.08 -16.96 -61.08
CA ILE A 6 -36.82 -16.76 -59.83
C ILE A 6 -36.37 -17.77 -58.76
N LYS A 7 -36.19 -19.05 -59.12
CA LYS A 7 -35.67 -20.07 -58.21
C LYS A 7 -34.26 -19.74 -57.72
N ILE A 8 -33.36 -19.36 -58.62
CA ILE A 8 -31.96 -19.02 -58.26
C ILE A 8 -31.92 -17.79 -57.33
N LEU A 9 -32.70 -16.74 -57.64
CA LEU A 9 -32.83 -15.56 -56.77
C LEU A 9 -33.39 -15.92 -55.38
N SER A 10 -34.34 -16.86 -55.31
CA SER A 10 -34.92 -17.31 -54.04
C SER A 10 -33.92 -18.00 -53.11
N PHE A 11 -32.81 -18.54 -53.64
CA PHE A 11 -31.73 -19.13 -52.84
C PHE A 11 -30.58 -18.16 -52.56
N ILE A 12 -30.25 -17.27 -53.50
CA ILE A 12 -29.15 -16.31 -53.35
C ILE A 12 -29.48 -15.21 -52.34
N ILE A 13 -30.72 -14.69 -52.35
CA ILE A 13 -31.12 -13.59 -51.46
C ILE A 13 -31.02 -13.99 -49.97
N PRO A 14 -31.56 -15.14 -49.52
CA PRO A 14 -31.40 -15.57 -48.12
C PRO A 14 -29.94 -15.79 -47.73
N GLY A 15 -29.11 -16.33 -48.65
CA GLY A 15 -27.68 -16.52 -48.42
C GLY A 15 -26.93 -15.21 -48.20
N LEU A 16 -27.19 -14.20 -49.03
CA LEU A 16 -26.63 -12.86 -48.86
C LEU A 16 -27.11 -12.18 -47.57
N VAL A 17 -28.40 -12.31 -47.24
CA VAL A 17 -28.96 -11.78 -45.99
C VAL A 17 -28.32 -12.45 -44.78
N ALA A 18 -28.05 -13.76 -44.82
CA ALA A 18 -27.37 -14.47 -43.74
C ALA A 18 -25.91 -14.02 -43.58
N ILE A 19 -25.18 -13.79 -44.67
CA ILE A 19 -23.80 -13.30 -44.63
C ILE A 19 -23.76 -11.88 -44.06
N ILE A 20 -24.59 -10.98 -44.57
CA ILE A 20 -24.66 -9.58 -44.11
C ILE A 20 -25.12 -9.53 -42.65
N GLY A 21 -26.12 -10.35 -42.26
CA GLY A 21 -26.61 -10.45 -40.89
C GLY A 21 -25.52 -10.91 -39.92
N ASN A 22 -24.77 -11.96 -40.28
CA ASN A 22 -23.64 -12.43 -39.47
C ASN A 22 -22.52 -11.40 -39.38
N TYR A 23 -22.22 -10.69 -40.47
CA TYR A 23 -21.22 -9.64 -40.46
C TYR A 23 -21.60 -8.46 -39.56
N ILE A 24 -22.85 -7.99 -39.64
CA ILE A 24 -23.39 -6.94 -38.76
C ILE A 24 -23.39 -7.41 -37.30
N PHE A 25 -23.82 -8.66 -37.05
CA PHE A 25 -23.84 -9.24 -35.71
C PHE A 25 -22.42 -9.35 -35.12
N TYR A 26 -21.44 -9.79 -35.91
CA TYR A 26 -20.04 -9.84 -35.53
C TYR A 26 -19.51 -8.44 -35.17
N LEU A 27 -19.77 -7.42 -36.00
CA LEU A 27 -19.35 -6.05 -35.71
C LEU A 27 -20.00 -5.50 -34.43
N LEU A 28 -21.28 -5.79 -34.20
CA LEU A 28 -21.98 -5.37 -32.99
C LEU A 28 -21.42 -6.02 -31.73
N ILE A 29 -21.15 -7.33 -31.76
CA ILE A 29 -20.53 -8.05 -30.63
C ILE A 29 -19.11 -7.53 -30.41
N LYS A 30 -18.31 -7.44 -31.47
CA LYS A 30 -16.92 -6.97 -31.40
C LYS A 30 -16.83 -5.59 -30.79
N ASN A 31 -17.62 -4.63 -31.26
CA ASN A 31 -17.63 -3.27 -30.71
C ASN A 31 -18.03 -3.24 -29.22
N ARG A 32 -18.98 -4.09 -28.79
CA ARG A 32 -19.36 -4.21 -27.37
C ARG A 32 -18.23 -4.79 -26.53
N VAL A 33 -17.59 -5.86 -27.00
CA VAL A 33 -16.47 -6.52 -26.32
C VAL A 33 -15.27 -5.58 -26.22
N ASP A 34 -14.90 -4.91 -27.32
CA ASP A 34 -13.78 -3.96 -27.36
C ASP A 34 -14.01 -2.80 -26.38
N LYS A 35 -15.23 -2.24 -26.35
CA LYS A 35 -15.60 -1.18 -25.40
C LYS A 35 -15.57 -1.66 -23.94
N GLN A 36 -16.00 -2.89 -23.67
CA GLN A 36 -15.89 -3.47 -22.32
C GLN A 36 -14.43 -3.68 -21.90
N ILE A 37 -13.59 -4.19 -22.81
CA ILE A 37 -12.16 -4.37 -22.57
C ILE A 37 -11.47 -3.02 -22.32
N GLU A 38 -11.81 -1.99 -23.09
CA GLU A 38 -11.27 -0.64 -22.93
C GLU A 38 -11.65 -0.04 -21.57
N ASN A 39 -12.93 -0.09 -21.21
CA ASN A 39 -13.41 0.36 -19.90
C ASN A 39 -12.69 -0.39 -18.77
N TYR A 40 -12.56 -1.70 -18.89
CA TYR A 40 -11.86 -2.53 -17.90
C TYR A 40 -10.38 -2.13 -17.77
N LYS A 41 -9.69 -1.89 -18.89
CA LYS A 41 -8.30 -1.43 -18.90
C LYS A 41 -8.15 -0.06 -18.23
N ILE A 42 -9.06 0.87 -18.48
CA ILE A 42 -9.04 2.21 -17.87
C ILE A 42 -9.22 2.10 -16.36
N SER A 43 -10.25 1.37 -15.91
CA SER A 43 -10.49 1.15 -14.47
C SER A 43 -9.33 0.45 -13.80
N TYR A 44 -8.78 -0.59 -14.43
CA TYR A 44 -7.61 -1.32 -13.92
C TYR A 44 -6.38 -0.41 -13.81
N SER A 45 -6.12 0.42 -14.81
CA SER A 45 -5.00 1.38 -14.79
C SER A 45 -5.14 2.39 -13.64
N GLY A 46 -6.36 2.89 -13.40
CA GLY A 46 -6.65 3.78 -12.28
C GLY A 46 -6.41 3.12 -10.92
N VAL A 47 -6.99 1.93 -10.70
CA VAL A 47 -6.81 1.14 -9.47
C VAL A 47 -5.35 0.77 -9.25
N PHE A 48 -4.64 0.39 -10.30
CA PHE A 48 -3.22 0.06 -10.25
C PHE A 48 -2.37 1.25 -9.83
N LYS A 49 -2.60 2.42 -10.44
CA LYS A 49 -1.89 3.65 -10.09
C LYS A 49 -2.14 4.03 -8.63
N GLU A 50 -3.39 3.94 -8.18
CA GLU A 50 -3.76 4.23 -6.80
C GLU A 50 -3.04 3.29 -5.82
N LYS A 51 -3.05 1.98 -6.12
CA LYS A 51 -2.33 0.98 -5.33
C LYS A 51 -0.84 1.33 -5.20
N ILE A 52 -0.16 1.63 -6.30
CA ILE A 52 1.26 1.97 -6.28
C ILE A 52 1.54 3.24 -5.47
N GLU A 53 0.70 4.27 -5.59
CA GLU A 53 0.86 5.51 -4.84
C GLU A 53 0.65 5.29 -3.32
N ILE A 54 -0.31 4.45 -2.94
CA ILE A 54 -0.52 4.03 -1.54
C ILE A 54 0.75 3.38 -0.98
N HIS A 55 1.34 2.41 -1.69
CA HIS A 55 2.54 1.72 -1.22
C HIS A 55 3.75 2.65 -1.09
N LYS A 56 3.92 3.57 -2.05
CA LYS A 56 4.96 4.60 -2.01
C LYS A 56 4.78 5.55 -0.82
N ASN A 57 3.55 5.95 -0.53
CA ASN A 57 3.26 6.81 0.61
C ASN A 57 3.50 6.09 1.94
N LEU A 58 3.13 4.81 2.06
CA LEU A 58 3.46 3.99 3.23
C LEU A 58 4.97 3.97 3.48
N LEU A 59 5.78 3.66 2.46
CA LEU A 59 7.24 3.68 2.57
C LEU A 59 7.77 5.03 3.06
N LYS A 60 7.25 6.13 2.50
CA LYS A 60 7.63 7.49 2.92
C LYS A 60 7.27 7.76 4.38
N MET A 61 6.08 7.35 4.82
CA MET A 61 5.62 7.53 6.20
C MET A 61 6.45 6.69 7.18
N ILE A 62 6.77 5.44 6.84
CA ILE A 62 7.66 4.56 7.62
C ILE A 62 9.03 5.22 7.80
N PHE A 63 9.63 5.67 6.70
CA PHE A 63 10.92 6.35 6.73
C PHE A 63 10.91 7.59 7.64
N ASN A 64 9.89 8.45 7.48
CA ASN A 64 9.75 9.66 8.27
C ASN A 64 9.55 9.35 9.75
N LEU A 65 8.66 8.41 10.10
CA LEU A 65 8.42 7.99 11.48
C LEU A 65 9.70 7.49 12.14
N LYS A 66 10.41 6.57 11.47
CA LYS A 66 11.68 6.05 11.97
C LYS A 66 12.70 7.17 12.21
N ARG A 67 12.86 8.06 11.24
CA ARG A 67 13.78 9.22 11.34
C ARG A 67 13.41 10.10 12.53
N ASP A 68 12.14 10.43 12.68
CA ASP A 68 11.68 11.38 13.70
C ASP A 68 11.78 10.76 15.10
N VAL A 69 11.44 9.47 15.27
CA VAL A 69 11.65 8.73 16.52
C VAL A 69 13.15 8.63 16.86
N GLN A 70 14.00 8.37 15.86
CA GLN A 70 15.45 8.35 16.07
C GLN A 70 16.01 9.73 16.48
N GLN A 71 15.51 10.80 15.87
CA GLN A 71 15.92 12.16 16.22
C GLN A 71 15.46 12.53 17.64
N TYR A 72 14.27 12.10 18.04
CA TYR A 72 13.73 12.32 19.38
C TYR A 72 14.61 11.73 20.48
N GLN A 73 15.33 10.64 20.21
CA GLN A 73 16.33 10.08 21.12
C GLN A 73 17.38 11.12 21.58
N TYR A 74 17.71 12.08 20.71
CA TYR A 74 18.79 13.05 20.89
C TYR A 74 18.29 14.49 21.09
N PHE A 75 17.20 14.85 20.41
CA PHE A 75 16.63 16.20 20.39
C PHE A 75 15.20 16.15 20.91
N ASP A 76 15.09 16.08 22.24
CA ASP A 76 13.83 15.85 22.93
C ASP A 76 13.17 17.17 23.36
N ASN A 77 12.13 17.56 22.63
CA ASN A 77 11.25 18.68 22.98
C ASN A 77 9.76 18.28 22.83
N ASP A 78 8.89 19.02 23.52
CA ASP A 78 7.46 18.72 23.58
C ASP A 78 6.77 18.86 22.22
N GLU A 79 7.29 19.74 21.35
CA GLU A 79 6.83 19.87 19.97
C GLU A 79 7.06 18.58 19.17
N SER A 80 8.26 18.01 19.27
CA SER A 80 8.64 16.75 18.61
C SER A 80 7.84 15.58 19.17
N PHE A 81 7.60 15.55 20.48
CA PHE A 81 6.76 14.52 21.11
C PHE A 81 5.34 14.52 20.53
N ASN A 82 4.70 15.70 20.48
CA ASN A 82 3.34 15.83 19.96
C ASN A 82 3.26 15.55 18.45
N LYS A 83 4.28 16.00 17.70
CA LYS A 83 4.41 15.71 16.27
C LYS A 83 4.48 14.21 16.01
N ILE A 84 5.39 13.49 16.68
CA ILE A 84 5.59 12.04 16.50
C ILE A 84 4.31 11.27 16.84
N ARG A 85 3.62 11.65 17.93
CA ARG A 85 2.34 11.03 18.30
C ARG A 85 1.27 11.23 17.21
N THR A 86 1.21 12.42 16.63
CA THR A 86 0.29 12.73 15.53
C THR A 86 0.66 11.93 14.28
N ASP A 87 1.95 11.83 13.97
CA ASP A 87 2.44 11.07 12.81
C ASP A 87 2.13 9.57 12.94
N PHE A 88 2.20 8.99 14.14
CA PHE A 88 1.75 7.61 14.37
C PHE A 88 0.26 7.44 14.06
N ASN A 89 -0.59 8.35 14.56
CA ASN A 89 -2.03 8.27 14.31
C ASN A 89 -2.34 8.41 12.82
N ASN A 90 -1.72 9.38 12.15
CA ASN A 90 -1.87 9.59 10.70
C ASN A 90 -1.45 8.34 9.91
N TYR A 91 -0.35 7.70 10.32
CA TYR A 91 0.13 6.47 9.70
C TYR A 91 -0.83 5.29 9.90
N ILE A 92 -1.34 5.12 11.13
CA ILE A 92 -2.34 4.09 11.46
C ILE A 92 -3.61 4.28 10.63
N GLU A 93 -4.14 5.50 10.61
CA GLU A 93 -5.31 5.85 9.83
C GLU A 93 -5.08 5.58 8.34
N TYR A 94 -3.91 5.97 7.82
CA TYR A 94 -3.59 5.81 6.41
C TYR A 94 -3.65 4.35 5.96
N TYR A 95 -3.03 3.41 6.67
CA TYR A 95 -3.08 2.01 6.25
C TYR A 95 -4.44 1.34 6.52
N LEU A 96 -5.23 1.83 7.48
CA LEU A 96 -6.58 1.32 7.73
C LEU A 96 -7.56 1.76 6.64
N VAL A 97 -7.54 3.04 6.26
CA VAL A 97 -8.37 3.58 5.17
C VAL A 97 -8.02 2.90 3.84
N ASN A 98 -6.74 2.66 3.60
CA ASN A 98 -6.25 2.06 2.36
C ASN A 98 -6.15 0.53 2.40
N GLN A 99 -6.69 -0.13 3.42
CA GLN A 99 -6.68 -1.58 3.57
C GLN A 99 -7.14 -2.35 2.31
N PRO A 100 -8.13 -1.89 1.50
CA PRO A 100 -8.52 -2.59 0.27
C PRO A 100 -7.40 -2.75 -0.77
N PHE A 101 -6.36 -1.91 -0.70
CA PHE A 101 -5.22 -1.93 -1.62
C PHE A 101 -3.99 -2.64 -1.05
N ILE A 102 -4.03 -3.06 0.21
CA ILE A 102 -2.88 -3.60 0.95
C ILE A 102 -3.20 -5.03 1.36
N LYS A 103 -2.27 -5.96 1.12
CA LYS A 103 -2.46 -7.34 1.55
C LYS A 103 -2.56 -7.45 3.07
N GLU A 104 -3.38 -8.37 3.56
CA GLU A 104 -3.54 -8.62 5.00
C GLU A 104 -2.22 -8.95 5.69
N GLU A 105 -1.34 -9.70 5.01
CA GLU A 105 0.00 -10.00 5.50
C GLU A 105 0.83 -8.74 5.73
N ILE A 106 0.74 -7.74 4.85
CA ILE A 106 1.44 -6.46 5.01
C ILE A 106 0.81 -5.69 6.17
N ILE A 107 -0.52 -5.62 6.26
CA ILE A 107 -1.23 -4.94 7.37
C ILE A 107 -0.77 -5.47 8.74
N LYS A 108 -0.63 -6.78 8.89
CA LYS A 108 -0.15 -7.39 10.15
C LYS A 108 1.24 -6.88 10.52
N GLU A 109 2.13 -6.80 9.54
CA GLU A 109 3.51 -6.35 9.72
C GLU A 109 3.58 -4.83 9.97
N LEU A 110 2.73 -4.03 9.32
CA LEU A 110 2.62 -2.59 9.61
C LEU A 110 2.20 -2.35 11.07
N LYS A 111 1.26 -3.14 11.60
CA LYS A 111 0.85 -3.08 13.01
C LYS A 111 1.99 -3.46 13.95
N GLN A 112 2.70 -4.55 13.66
CA GLN A 112 3.86 -4.96 14.44
C GLN A 112 4.92 -3.86 14.44
N MET A 113 5.28 -3.33 13.28
CA MET A 113 6.25 -2.26 13.12
C MET A 113 5.83 -1.01 13.91
N THR A 114 4.55 -0.66 13.88
CA THR A 114 3.99 0.46 14.67
C THR A 114 4.22 0.25 16.16
N SER A 115 3.87 -0.94 16.68
CA SER A 115 4.09 -1.30 18.08
C SER A 115 5.57 -1.17 18.45
N GLU A 116 6.45 -1.70 17.61
CA GLU A 116 7.89 -1.68 17.87
C GLU A 116 8.49 -0.25 17.86
N LEU A 117 8.01 0.64 16.99
CA LEU A 117 8.43 2.05 17.01
C LEU A 117 7.85 2.80 18.21
N GLN A 118 6.60 2.53 18.58
CA GLN A 118 5.96 3.12 19.76
C GLN A 118 6.70 2.74 21.04
N GLU A 119 7.06 1.46 21.20
CA GLU A 119 7.90 0.98 22.31
C GLU A 119 9.23 1.74 22.38
N CYS A 120 9.88 2.00 21.24
CA CYS A 120 11.13 2.75 21.23
C CYS A 120 10.91 4.21 21.64
N PHE A 121 9.86 4.84 21.12
CA PHE A 121 9.50 6.22 21.43
C PHE A 121 9.15 6.40 22.92
N GLU A 122 8.39 5.47 23.49
CA GLU A 122 8.05 5.43 24.91
C GLU A 122 9.29 5.23 25.78
N ALA A 123 10.22 4.34 25.40
CA ALA A 123 11.47 4.15 26.13
C ALA A 123 12.32 5.42 26.16
N PHE A 124 12.35 6.19 25.06
CA PHE A 124 13.04 7.49 25.01
C PHE A 124 12.38 8.52 25.93
N SER A 125 11.07 8.63 25.87
CA SER A 125 10.30 9.55 26.73
C SER A 125 10.44 9.19 28.22
N LEU A 126 10.36 7.91 28.57
CA LEU A 126 10.47 7.43 29.95
C LEU A 126 11.84 7.70 30.56
N TYR A 127 12.91 7.54 29.78
CA TYR A 127 14.25 7.90 30.24
C TYR A 127 14.38 9.39 30.53
N LYS A 128 13.80 10.27 29.72
CA LYS A 128 13.76 11.72 30.00
C LYS A 128 13.06 12.03 31.32
N VAL A 129 11.87 11.46 31.53
CA VAL A 129 11.12 11.62 32.78
C VAL A 129 11.96 11.17 33.97
N SER A 130 12.72 10.08 33.80
CA SER A 130 13.61 9.54 34.84
C SER A 130 14.78 10.49 35.17
N GLN A 131 15.35 11.18 34.18
CA GLN A 131 16.42 12.16 34.41
C GLN A 131 15.96 13.37 35.23
N ASN A 132 14.67 13.73 35.14
CA ASN A 132 14.09 14.88 35.82
C ASN A 132 13.38 14.51 37.14
N ASN A 133 13.46 13.25 37.58
CA ASN A 133 12.76 12.79 38.78
C ASN A 133 13.73 12.44 39.93
N PRO A 134 13.99 13.37 40.87
CA PRO A 134 14.92 13.16 41.99
C PRO A 134 14.43 12.12 43.02
N GLY A 135 13.16 11.69 42.96
CA GLY A 135 12.60 10.65 43.83
C GLY A 135 12.67 9.23 43.27
N LEU A 136 13.24 9.03 42.08
CA LEU A 136 13.32 7.73 41.43
C LEU A 136 14.36 6.84 42.10
N SER A 137 14.04 5.57 42.36
CA SER A 137 15.02 4.63 42.90
C SER A 137 16.14 4.34 41.90
N LYS A 138 17.31 3.97 42.41
CA LYS A 138 18.47 3.62 41.57
C LYS A 138 18.17 2.43 40.67
N GLU A 139 17.40 1.44 41.14
CA GLU A 139 17.00 0.29 40.34
C GLU A 139 16.12 0.71 39.15
N ALA A 140 15.10 1.54 39.40
CA ALA A 140 14.18 2.01 38.36
C ALA A 140 14.90 2.89 37.32
N TYR A 141 15.83 3.75 37.77
CA TYR A 141 16.66 4.54 36.86
C TYR A 141 17.50 3.65 35.94
N ASN A 142 18.15 2.63 36.51
CA ASN A 142 18.97 1.69 35.73
C ASN A 142 18.13 0.88 34.73
N GLU A 143 16.93 0.46 35.11
CA GLU A 143 16.00 -0.24 34.22
C GLU A 143 15.59 0.65 33.04
N ASN A 144 15.20 1.91 33.29
CA ASN A 144 14.80 2.84 32.25
C ASN A 144 15.98 3.20 31.32
N THR A 145 17.18 3.33 31.88
CA THR A 145 18.42 3.51 31.10
C THR A 145 18.68 2.32 30.18
N LYS A 146 18.49 1.09 30.67
CA LYS A 146 18.63 -0.11 29.85
C LYS A 146 17.63 -0.13 28.69
N LYS A 147 16.35 0.15 28.97
CA LYS A 147 15.29 0.24 27.94
C LYS A 147 15.63 1.28 26.87
N TYR A 148 16.13 2.45 27.28
CA TYR A 148 16.59 3.50 26.36
C TYR A 148 17.71 3.02 25.42
N ILE A 149 18.74 2.35 25.99
CA ILE A 149 19.86 1.82 25.21
C ILE A 149 19.38 0.74 24.22
N ASP A 150 18.55 -0.19 24.70
CA ASP A 150 18.03 -1.29 23.89
C ASP A 150 17.15 -0.78 22.74
N ALA A 151 16.28 0.19 23.00
CA ALA A 151 15.48 0.88 21.98
C ALA A 151 16.35 1.60 20.94
N GLY A 152 17.38 2.33 21.39
CA GLY A 152 18.32 3.01 20.51
C GLY A 152 19.08 2.03 19.61
N ASN A 153 19.49 0.87 20.15
CA ASN A 153 20.12 -0.19 19.39
C ASN A 153 19.17 -0.83 18.38
N LYS A 154 17.89 -1.02 18.73
CA LYS A 154 16.86 -1.58 17.85
C LYS A 154 16.63 -0.69 16.62
N ILE A 155 16.49 0.62 16.81
CA ILE A 155 16.34 1.58 15.71
C ILE A 155 17.57 1.59 14.78
N LYS A 156 18.78 1.57 15.37
CA LYS A 156 20.04 1.58 14.60
C LYS A 156 20.23 0.32 13.76
N ARG A 157 19.86 -0.85 14.28
CA ARG A 157 19.96 -2.13 13.55
C ARG A 157 19.02 -2.18 12.34
N ASN A 158 17.92 -1.43 12.38
CA ASN A 158 16.94 -1.30 11.29
C ASN A 158 16.23 -2.60 10.86
N GLU A 159 16.50 -3.73 11.48
CA GLU A 159 16.00 -5.04 11.00
C GLU A 159 14.47 -5.13 10.89
N PRO A 160 13.67 -4.80 11.92
CA PRO A 160 12.21 -4.92 11.83
C PRO A 160 11.60 -3.97 10.78
N PHE A 161 12.25 -2.83 10.52
CA PHE A 161 11.77 -1.82 9.56
C PHE A 161 12.14 -2.19 8.13
N LYS A 162 13.34 -2.74 7.92
CA LYS A 162 13.80 -3.19 6.61
C LYS A 162 12.91 -4.30 6.04
N TYR A 163 12.47 -5.21 6.89
CA TYR A 163 11.63 -6.32 6.47
C TYR A 163 10.28 -5.88 5.86
N ILE A 164 9.60 -4.91 6.47
CA ILE A 164 8.34 -4.39 5.94
C ILE A 164 8.55 -3.55 4.67
N GLU A 165 9.64 -2.77 4.61
CA GLU A 165 10.04 -2.04 3.40
C GLU A 165 10.27 -3.01 2.23
N GLU A 166 11.03 -4.08 2.46
CA GLU A 166 11.30 -5.11 1.45
C GLU A 166 10.02 -5.82 0.99
N LYS A 167 9.08 -6.11 1.90
CA LYS A 167 7.77 -6.70 1.53
C LYS A 167 6.95 -5.77 0.64
N ILE A 168 6.83 -4.49 1.02
CA ILE A 168 6.11 -3.49 0.23
C ILE A 168 6.77 -3.34 -1.15
N LEU A 169 8.10 -3.23 -1.20
CA LEU A 169 8.84 -3.12 -2.45
C LEU A 169 8.66 -4.35 -3.34
N LYS A 170 8.68 -5.56 -2.77
CA LYS A 170 8.44 -6.81 -3.51
C LYS A 170 7.05 -6.83 -4.13
N GLU A 171 6.03 -6.40 -3.38
CA GLU A 171 4.67 -6.27 -3.93
C GLU A 171 4.62 -5.26 -5.09
N MET A 172 5.21 -4.08 -4.91
CA MET A 172 5.26 -3.07 -5.97
C MET A 172 5.98 -3.58 -7.22
N LYS A 173 7.10 -4.30 -7.07
CA LYS A 173 7.85 -4.87 -8.20
C LYS A 173 7.08 -5.97 -8.93
N ALA A 174 6.35 -6.81 -8.19
CA ALA A 174 5.49 -7.84 -8.74
C ALA A 174 4.35 -7.22 -9.56
N ASP A 175 3.71 -6.18 -9.00
CA ASP A 175 2.66 -5.40 -9.67
C ASP A 175 3.19 -4.72 -10.95
N LEU A 176 4.40 -4.14 -10.89
CA LEU A 176 5.07 -3.49 -12.03
C LEU A 176 5.68 -4.48 -13.03
N LYS A 177 5.67 -5.79 -12.74
CA LYS A 177 6.29 -6.85 -13.57
C LYS A 177 7.79 -6.62 -13.85
N ILE A 178 8.50 -6.05 -12.87
CA ILE A 178 9.94 -5.76 -12.98
C ILE A 178 10.78 -6.97 -12.55
N GLU A 179 10.27 -7.79 -11.62
CA GLU A 179 10.88 -9.07 -11.25
C GLU A 179 10.27 -10.20 -12.10
N LYS A 180 11.13 -10.87 -12.89
CA LYS A 180 10.83 -12.14 -13.56
C LYS A 180 11.21 -13.30 -12.64
#